data_AF-A0A183KNM2-F1
#
_entry.id   AF-A0A183KNM2-F1
#
_cell.length_a   1.000
_cell.length_b   1.000
_cell.length_c   1.000
_cell.angle_alpha   90.00
_cell.angle_beta   90.00
_cell.angle_gamma   90.00
#
_symmetry.space_group_name_H-M   'P 1'
#
loop_
_entity.id
_entity.type
_entity.pdbx_description
1 polymer ?
#
loop_
_entity_poly.entity_id
_entity_poly.type
_entity_poly.pdbx_seq_one_letter_code
_entity_poly.pdbx_strand_id
1 'polypeptide(L)'
;MDPRRVAEVWMDEYKEYIYRSLPKCRKVDPGDLSQQHNLRKRLQCKSFKWFMTEVAFDLTKAYPPPEEVLFATGEIRSAAFPYLCIDAARATKRLPVKLSFCSATSKRYNYTQDFEYSLKEDIKAVKP
;
A
#
# COMPACT_ATOMS: atom_id res chain seq x y z
N MET A 1 20.66 1.50 -10.67
CA MET A 1 20.35 2.88 -10.24
C MET A 1 19.71 2.77 -8.86
N ASP A 2 20.26 3.43 -7.84
CA ASP A 2 19.70 3.37 -6.48
C ASP A 2 18.52 4.35 -6.34
N PRO A 3 17.28 3.87 -6.15
CA PRO A 3 16.11 4.73 -5.98
C PRO A 3 16.21 5.62 -4.74
N ARG A 4 17.00 5.25 -3.71
CA ARG A 4 17.17 6.08 -2.52
C ARG A 4 17.91 7.38 -2.85
N ARG A 5 19.02 7.31 -3.61
CA ARG A 5 19.81 8.50 -3.97
C ARG A 5 18.97 9.54 -4.71
N VAL A 6 18.10 9.10 -5.62
CA VAL A 6 17.22 10.00 -6.36
C VAL A 6 16.18 10.62 -5.42
N ALA A 7 15.55 9.80 -4.57
CA ALA A 7 14.52 10.24 -3.65
C ALA A 7 15.05 11.28 -2.64
N GLU A 8 16.23 11.06 -2.07
CA GLU A 8 16.87 11.97 -1.10
C GLU A 8 17.19 13.34 -1.72
N VAL A 9 17.59 13.38 -3.00
CA VAL A 9 18.00 14.64 -3.66
C VAL A 9 16.81 15.41 -4.23
N TRP A 10 15.83 14.71 -4.81
CA TRP A 10 14.82 15.34 -5.68
C TRP A 10 13.40 15.30 -5.16
N MET A 11 13.03 14.32 -4.32
CA MET A 11 11.64 14.06 -3.99
C MET A 11 11.14 14.73 -2.71
N ASP A 12 11.97 15.54 -2.04
CA ASP A 12 11.61 16.28 -0.83
C ASP A 12 10.90 15.38 0.21
N GLU A 13 9.74 15.78 0.74
CA GLU A 13 8.95 14.99 1.68
C GLU A 13 8.29 13.76 1.03
N TYR A 14 8.11 13.76 -0.31
CA TYR A 14 7.46 12.68 -1.04
C TYR A 14 8.32 11.40 -1.12
N LYS A 15 9.60 11.46 -0.74
CA LYS A 15 10.45 10.26 -0.60
C LYS A 15 9.87 9.25 0.40
N GLU A 16 9.09 9.70 1.38
CA GLU A 16 8.44 8.81 2.35
C GLU A 16 7.43 7.85 1.67
N TYR A 17 6.79 8.24 0.56
CA TYR A 17 5.93 7.33 -0.19
C TYR A 17 6.72 6.17 -0.80
N ILE A 18 7.95 6.44 -1.27
CA ILE A 18 8.86 5.39 -1.76
C ILE A 18 9.32 4.52 -0.59
N TYR A 19 9.66 5.09 0.56
CA TYR A 19 10.13 4.29 1.71
C TYR A 19 9.03 3.43 2.33
N ARG A 20 7.77 3.87 2.31
CA ARG A 20 6.62 3.06 2.70
C ARG A 20 6.39 1.92 1.70
N SER A 21 6.44 2.21 0.40
CA SER A 21 6.20 1.22 -0.67
C SER A 21 7.34 0.20 -0.80
N LEU A 22 8.57 0.63 -0.54
CA LEU A 22 9.79 -0.17 -0.67
C LEU A 22 10.67 -0.02 0.59
N PRO A 23 10.29 -0.66 1.71
CA PRO A 23 11.00 -0.52 3.00
C PRO A 23 12.49 -0.87 2.95
N LYS A 24 12.89 -1.74 2.00
CA LYS A 24 14.30 -2.11 1.76
C LYS A 24 15.16 -0.89 1.40
N CYS A 25 14.62 0.10 0.69
CA CYS A 25 15.34 1.31 0.30
C CYS A 25 15.80 2.12 1.51
N ARG A 26 15.05 2.09 2.63
CA ARG A 26 15.41 2.81 3.86
C ARG A 26 16.67 2.27 4.55
N LYS A 27 17.10 1.05 4.20
CA LYS A 27 18.30 0.40 4.78
C LYS A 27 19.55 0.57 3.92
N VAL A 28 19.42 1.05 2.68
CA VAL A 28 20.53 1.22 1.75
C VAL A 28 21.23 2.54 2.04
N ASP A 29 22.52 2.54 2.35
CA ASP A 29 23.26 3.80 2.51
C ASP A 29 23.32 4.56 1.16
N PRO A 30 22.76 5.77 1.05
CA PRO A 30 22.83 6.53 -0.19
C PRO A 30 24.23 7.08 -0.47
N GLY A 31 25.19 7.01 0.48
CA GLY A 31 26.51 7.62 0.39
C GLY A 31 26.46 9.15 0.40
N ASP A 32 27.56 9.81 0.01
CA ASP A 32 27.59 11.27 -0.08
C ASP A 32 26.71 11.80 -1.23
N LEU A 33 25.85 12.77 -0.88
CA LEU A 33 24.90 13.46 -1.76
C LEU A 33 25.16 14.98 -1.84
N SER A 34 26.24 15.47 -1.22
CA SER A 34 26.55 16.90 -1.11
C SER A 34 26.64 17.59 -2.47
N GLN A 35 27.28 16.93 -3.45
CA GLN A 35 27.39 17.47 -4.81
C GLN A 35 26.03 17.61 -5.49
N GLN A 36 25.14 16.63 -5.32
CA GLN A 36 23.81 16.63 -5.93
C GLN A 36 22.90 17.68 -5.29
N HIS A 37 22.95 17.83 -3.97
CA HIS A 37 22.22 18.91 -3.28
C HIS A 37 22.73 20.29 -3.68
N ASN A 38 24.04 20.48 -3.80
CA ASN A 38 24.64 21.74 -4.25
C ASN A 38 24.26 22.06 -5.70
N LEU A 39 24.21 21.06 -6.58
CA LEU A 39 23.73 21.22 -7.95
C LEU A 39 22.28 21.72 -7.98
N ARG A 40 21.37 21.07 -7.23
CA ARG A 40 19.95 21.46 -7.16
C ARG A 40 19.78 22.90 -6.66
N LYS A 41 20.56 23.29 -5.65
CA LYS A 41 20.59 24.67 -5.13
C LYS A 41 21.09 25.67 -6.17
N ARG A 42 22.22 25.37 -6.83
CA ARG A 42 22.82 26.23 -7.85
C ARG A 42 21.91 26.48 -9.05
N LEU A 43 21.15 25.46 -9.46
CA LEU A 43 20.19 25.55 -10.56
C LEU A 43 18.86 26.19 -10.16
N GLN A 44 18.69 26.57 -8.89
CA GLN A 44 17.46 27.17 -8.36
C GLN A 44 16.21 26.34 -8.72
N CYS A 45 16.33 25.01 -8.64
CA CYS A 45 15.23 24.10 -8.99
C CYS A 45 14.02 24.34 -8.09
N LYS A 46 12.82 24.16 -8.65
CA LYS A 46 11.56 24.23 -7.90
C LYS A 46 11.42 23.03 -6.95
N SER A 47 10.47 23.13 -6.01
CA SER A 47 10.15 22.03 -5.10
C SER A 47 9.51 20.86 -5.83
N PHE A 48 9.64 19.66 -5.27
CA PHE A 48 8.97 18.48 -5.81
C PHE A 48 7.45 18.60 -5.71
N LYS A 49 6.93 19.32 -4.71
CA LYS A 49 5.51 19.67 -4.62
C LYS A 49 5.04 20.41 -5.86
N TRP A 50 5.78 21.42 -6.33
CA TRP A 50 5.45 22.15 -7.57
C TRP A 50 5.42 21.21 -8.78
N PHE A 51 6.37 20.28 -8.86
CA PHE A 51 6.37 19.28 -9.94
C PHE A 51 5.11 18.41 -9.90
N MET A 52 4.73 17.93 -8.70
CA MET A 52 3.52 17.10 -8.51
C MET A 52 2.21 17.86 -8.77
N THR A 53 2.16 19.19 -8.59
CA THR A 53 0.94 19.98 -8.80
C THR A 53 0.82 20.58 -10.19
N GLU A 54 1.93 20.98 -10.81
CA GLU A 54 1.91 21.72 -12.09
C GLU A 54 2.30 20.85 -13.29
N VAL A 55 3.21 19.89 -13.10
CA VAL A 55 3.76 19.09 -14.21
C VAL A 55 3.14 17.69 -14.25
N ALA A 56 3.08 17.02 -13.09
CA ALA A 56 2.61 15.65 -12.93
C ALA A 56 1.29 15.59 -12.13
N PHE A 57 0.37 16.52 -12.43
CA PHE A 57 -0.89 16.70 -11.68
C PHE A 57 -1.85 15.50 -11.80
N ASP A 58 -1.74 14.74 -12.88
CA ASP A 58 -2.53 13.54 -13.17
C ASP A 58 -1.90 12.27 -12.58
N LEU A 59 -0.64 12.31 -12.17
CA LEU A 59 0.08 11.16 -11.64
C LEU A 59 -0.61 10.59 -10.40
N THR A 60 -1.12 11.45 -9.51
CA THR A 60 -1.85 11.01 -8.30
C THR A 60 -3.23 10.42 -8.61
N LYS A 61 -3.80 10.70 -9.78
CA LYS A 61 -5.05 10.08 -10.23
C LYS A 61 -4.80 8.66 -10.75
N ALA A 62 -3.73 8.48 -11.51
CA ALA A 62 -3.35 7.17 -12.04
C ALA A 62 -2.66 6.28 -10.97
N TYR A 63 -1.90 6.89 -10.07
CA TYR A 63 -1.11 6.25 -9.02
C TYR A 63 -1.32 6.97 -7.68
N PRO A 64 -2.47 6.76 -7.02
CA PRO A 64 -2.75 7.40 -5.73
C PRO A 64 -1.68 7.01 -4.69
N PRO A 65 -1.28 7.96 -3.81
CA PRO A 65 -0.32 7.66 -2.77
C PRO A 65 -0.78 6.49 -1.90
N PRO A 66 0.15 5.62 -1.44
CA PRO A 66 -0.17 4.51 -0.57
C PRO A 66 -0.54 5.03 0.82
N GLU A 67 -1.81 5.35 0.98
CA GLU A 67 -2.53 5.17 2.23
C GLU A 67 -3.73 4.32 1.82
N GLU A 68 -3.79 3.09 2.33
CA GLU A 68 -4.89 2.18 2.01
C GLU A 68 -6.15 2.76 2.63
N VAL A 69 -6.84 3.62 1.88
CA VAL A 69 -8.21 3.99 2.21
C VAL A 69 -9.02 2.73 1.98
N LEU A 70 -9.19 1.99 3.06
CA LEU A 70 -10.05 0.83 3.14
C LEU A 70 -11.46 1.37 3.38
N PHE A 71 -12.36 1.07 2.46
CA PHE A 71 -13.78 1.34 2.65
C PHE A 71 -14.37 0.48 3.77
N ALA A 72 -13.86 -0.74 3.91
CA ALA A 72 -14.25 -1.66 4.98
C ALA A 72 -13.12 -2.65 5.28
N THR A 73 -13.08 -3.11 6.54
CA THR A 73 -12.19 -4.18 7.00
C THR A 73 -12.93 -5.13 7.93
N GLY A 74 -12.47 -6.39 7.98
CA GLY A 74 -12.97 -7.41 8.90
C GLY A 74 -13.72 -8.54 8.20
N GLU A 75 -14.61 -9.20 8.94
CA GLU A 75 -15.36 -10.37 8.46
C GLU A 75 -16.52 -10.01 7.53
N ILE A 76 -16.68 -10.76 6.44
CA ILE A 76 -17.86 -10.67 5.58
C ILE A 76 -18.89 -11.72 6.03
N ARG A 77 -19.97 -11.26 6.67
CA ARG A 77 -21.04 -12.09 7.25
C ARG A 77 -22.24 -12.20 6.33
N SER A 78 -22.85 -13.39 6.31
CA SER A 78 -24.14 -13.57 5.63
C SER A 78 -25.26 -12.83 6.38
N ALA A 79 -26.04 -12.02 5.66
CA ALA A 79 -27.21 -11.35 6.22
C ALA A 79 -28.33 -12.35 6.60
N ALA A 80 -28.47 -13.44 5.85
CA ALA A 80 -29.46 -14.49 6.13
C ALA A 80 -29.03 -15.41 7.28
N PHE A 81 -27.73 -15.65 7.44
CA PHE A 81 -27.17 -16.55 8.43
C PHE A 81 -25.97 -15.90 9.14
N PRO A 82 -26.20 -15.07 10.18
CA PRO A 82 -25.16 -14.23 10.80
C PRO A 82 -23.97 -14.99 11.42
N TYR A 83 -24.12 -16.29 11.66
CA TYR A 83 -23.06 -17.17 12.17
C TYR A 83 -22.13 -17.72 11.07
N LEU A 84 -22.42 -17.45 9.79
CA LEU A 84 -21.60 -17.85 8.64
C LEU A 84 -20.86 -16.65 8.05
N CYS A 85 -19.54 -16.84 7.87
CA CYS A 85 -18.61 -15.89 7.28
C CYS A 85 -17.99 -16.47 6.00
N ILE A 86 -17.60 -15.59 5.07
CA ILE A 86 -16.74 -15.97 3.94
C ILE A 86 -15.38 -16.43 4.48
N ASP A 87 -14.88 -17.56 4.00
CA ASP A 87 -13.59 -18.15 4.38
C ASP A 87 -12.74 -18.48 3.15
N ALA A 88 -11.53 -17.92 3.12
CA ALA A 88 -10.54 -18.05 2.07
C ALA A 88 -9.36 -18.98 2.43
N ALA A 89 -9.40 -19.71 3.55
CA ALA A 89 -8.26 -20.49 4.08
C ALA A 89 -7.58 -21.46 3.09
N ARG A 90 -8.32 -21.92 2.07
CA ARG A 90 -7.80 -22.79 1.00
C ARG A 90 -8.05 -22.20 -0.39
N ALA A 91 -8.50 -20.96 -0.47
CA ALA A 91 -8.76 -20.30 -1.73
C ALA A 91 -7.42 -20.00 -2.43
N THR A 92 -7.29 -20.46 -3.67
CA THR A 92 -6.24 -20.07 -4.61
C THR A 92 -6.93 -19.46 -5.82
N LYS A 93 -6.18 -18.96 -6.82
CA LYS A 93 -6.77 -18.38 -8.05
C LYS A 93 -7.79 -19.27 -8.77
N ARG A 94 -7.84 -20.58 -8.47
CA ARG A 94 -8.75 -21.55 -9.10
C ARG A 94 -9.77 -22.17 -8.14
N LEU A 95 -9.68 -21.90 -6.84
CA LEU A 95 -10.56 -22.50 -5.84
C LEU A 95 -11.53 -21.44 -5.31
N PRO A 96 -12.84 -21.72 -5.27
CA PRO A 96 -13.82 -20.78 -4.77
C PRO A 96 -13.62 -20.53 -3.26
N VAL A 97 -14.01 -19.34 -2.81
CA VAL A 97 -14.22 -19.08 -1.38
C VAL A 97 -15.45 -19.85 -0.90
N LYS A 98 -15.48 -20.19 0.38
CA LYS A 98 -16.58 -20.96 0.99
C LYS A 98 -17.21 -20.20 2.14
N LEU A 99 -18.41 -20.60 2.55
CA LEU A 99 -18.97 -20.17 3.83
C LEU A 99 -18.49 -21.12 4.93
N SER A 100 -18.16 -20.58 6.10
CA SER A 100 -17.77 -21.34 7.28
C SER A 100 -18.21 -20.57 8.53
N PHE A 101 -18.25 -21.23 9.69
CA PHE A 101 -18.53 -20.54 10.95
C PHE A 101 -17.52 -19.41 11.18
N CYS A 102 -18.00 -18.27 11.67
CA CYS A 102 -17.13 -17.12 11.94
C CYS A 102 -16.11 -17.44 13.06
N SER A 103 -14.86 -17.03 12.87
CA SER A 103 -13.65 -17.35 13.65
C SER A 103 -13.78 -16.97 15.13
N ALA A 104 -14.49 -15.89 15.43
CA ALA A 104 -14.85 -15.49 16.81
C ALA A 104 -15.56 -16.61 17.60
N THR A 105 -16.14 -17.59 16.90
CA THR A 105 -16.87 -18.74 17.48
C THR A 105 -15.98 -19.99 17.64
N SER A 106 -14.79 -20.06 17.02
CA SER A 106 -13.91 -21.25 17.06
C SER A 106 -12.46 -20.92 16.70
N LYS A 107 -11.54 -20.99 17.69
CA LYS A 107 -10.08 -20.88 17.46
C LYS A 107 -9.42 -22.18 16.96
N ARG A 108 -10.21 -23.22 16.63
CA ARG A 108 -9.70 -24.57 16.35
C ARG A 108 -9.23 -24.81 14.93
N TYR A 109 -9.50 -23.90 13.99
CA TYR A 109 -9.18 -24.10 12.58
C TYR A 109 -8.44 -22.89 11.99
N ASN A 110 -7.60 -23.15 10.99
CA ASN A 110 -6.95 -22.13 10.18
C ASN A 110 -8.00 -21.49 9.26
N TYR A 111 -8.68 -20.46 9.75
CA TYR A 111 -9.62 -19.65 8.99
C TYR A 111 -8.89 -18.48 8.34
N THR A 112 -9.34 -18.06 7.15
CA THR A 112 -8.93 -16.77 6.56
C THR A 112 -10.20 -16.00 6.25
N GLN A 113 -10.70 -15.30 7.26
CA GLN A 113 -12.02 -14.65 7.24
C GLN A 113 -11.96 -13.12 7.37
N ASP A 114 -10.77 -12.56 7.56
CA ASP A 114 -10.56 -11.11 7.50
C ASP A 114 -10.34 -10.67 6.05
N PHE A 115 -11.05 -9.63 5.64
CA PHE A 115 -10.97 -9.05 4.31
C PHE A 115 -10.80 -7.54 4.37
N GLU A 116 -10.25 -7.01 3.29
CA GLU A 116 -10.04 -5.59 3.05
C GLU A 116 -10.74 -5.22 1.75
N TYR A 117 -11.60 -4.20 1.80
CA TYR A 117 -12.21 -3.59 0.62
C TYR A 117 -11.55 -2.24 0.37
N SER A 118 -10.88 -2.10 -0.76
CA SER A 118 -10.03 -0.92 -1.04
C SER A 118 -10.64 0.04 -2.06
N LEU A 119 -10.07 1.24 -2.17
CA LEU A 119 -10.39 2.24 -3.21
C LEU A 119 -10.28 1.69 -4.65
N LYS A 120 -9.53 0.61 -4.88
CA LYS A 120 -9.44 -0.06 -6.19
C LYS A 120 -10.66 -0.93 -6.51
N GLU A 121 -11.69 -0.86 -5.67
CA GLU A 121 -12.90 -1.68 -5.73
C GLU A 121 -12.59 -3.19 -5.70
N ASP A 122 -11.49 -3.56 -5.04
CA ASP A 122 -11.07 -4.94 -4.87
C ASP A 122 -11.22 -5.41 -3.42
N ILE A 123 -11.60 -6.68 -3.25
CA ILE A 123 -11.68 -7.36 -1.96
C ILE A 123 -10.52 -8.35 -1.87
N LYS A 124 -9.69 -8.21 -0.84
CA LYS A 124 -8.55 -9.11 -0.59
C LYS A 124 -8.68 -9.78 0.76
N ALA A 125 -8.31 -11.06 0.83
CA ALA A 125 -8.17 -11.77 2.08
C ALA A 125 -6.89 -11.32 2.80
N VAL A 126 -7.02 -10.94 4.07
CA VAL A 126 -5.89 -10.62 4.94
C VAL A 126 -5.28 -11.94 5.38
N LYS A 127 -4.01 -12.16 5.00
CA LYS A 127 -3.27 -13.33 5.48
C LYS A 127 -2.82 -13.05 6.92
N PRO A 128 -3.02 -14.00 7.86
CA PRO A 128 -2.48 -13.88 9.21
C PRO A 128 -0.94 -13.87 9.21
#